data_AF-A0A5F0JC07-F1
#
_entry.id   AF-A0A5F0JC07-F1
#
_cell.length_a   1.000
_cell.length_b   1.000
_cell.length_c   1.000
_cell.angle_alpha   90.00
_cell.angle_beta   90.00
_cell.angle_gamma   90.00
#
_symmetry.space_group_name_H-M   'P 1'
#
loop_
_entity.id
_entity.type
_entity.pdbx_description
1 polymer ?
#
loop_
_entity_poly.entity_id
_entity_poly.type
_entity_poly.pdbx_seq_one_letter_code
_entity_poly.pdbx_strand_id
1 'polypeptide(L)'
;MPADMELQVTASLLRRGRSLDQLSTGLTVLGFLLGLAQLLMASISTICLLLALWMVVLGLLQKYWALRVAFDADLFALLARDTTRTPDLDQALVSLGLQSAKRVGRPWTERRRGALKLLRKQAWLLGAQALLTLAVILASPWLPFAG
;
A
#
# COMPACT_ATOMS: atom_id res chain seq x y z
N MET A 1 19.04 -23.55 -2.46
CA MET A 1 17.81 -24.27 -2.87
C MET A 1 16.58 -23.92 -2.03
N PRO A 2 16.50 -24.12 -0.69
CA PRO A 2 15.29 -23.74 0.07
C PRO A 2 15.09 -22.22 0.16
N ALA A 3 16.17 -21.45 0.34
CA ALA A 3 16.11 -19.99 0.42
C ALA A 3 15.61 -19.33 -0.88
N ASP A 4 15.95 -19.91 -2.03
CA ASP A 4 15.59 -19.39 -3.36
C ASP A 4 14.08 -19.52 -3.61
N MET A 5 13.51 -20.68 -3.26
CA MET A 5 12.07 -20.94 -3.35
C MET A 5 11.28 -20.00 -2.43
N GLU A 6 11.75 -19.80 -1.18
CA GLU A 6 11.08 -18.90 -0.25
C GLU A 6 11.10 -17.43 -0.71
N LEU A 7 12.19 -16.99 -1.34
CA LEU A 7 12.30 -15.65 -1.93
C LEU A 7 11.33 -15.47 -3.10
N GLN A 8 11.22 -16.49 -3.97
CA GLN A 8 10.32 -16.46 -5.12
C GLN A 8 8.85 -16.49 -4.72
N VAL A 9 8.49 -17.27 -3.69
CA VAL A 9 7.13 -17.27 -3.11
C VAL A 9 6.83 -15.90 -2.47
N THR A 10 7.79 -15.31 -1.75
CA THR A 10 7.62 -13.97 -1.18
C THR A 10 7.43 -12.92 -2.26
N ALA A 11 8.23 -12.95 -3.33
CA ALA A 11 8.10 -12.04 -4.47
C ALA A 11 6.73 -12.15 -5.15
N SER A 12 6.25 -13.37 -5.38
CA SER A 12 4.92 -13.57 -5.99
C SER A 12 3.79 -13.08 -5.08
N LEU A 13 3.89 -13.26 -3.76
CA LEU A 13 2.93 -12.73 -2.80
C LEU A 13 2.94 -11.20 -2.77
N LEU A 14 4.12 -10.56 -2.78
CA LEU A 14 4.25 -9.10 -2.81
C LEU A 14 3.68 -8.52 -4.12
N ARG A 15 3.85 -9.20 -5.26
CA ARG A 15 3.20 -8.79 -6.53
C ARG A 15 1.68 -8.73 -6.45
N ARG A 16 1.05 -9.59 -5.64
CA ARG A 16 -0.41 -9.52 -5.39
C ARG A 16 -0.82 -8.26 -4.61
N GLY A 17 0.12 -7.57 -3.96
CA GLY A 17 -0.11 -6.24 -3.38
C GLY A 17 -0.60 -5.22 -4.40
N ARG A 18 -0.31 -5.40 -5.69
CA ARG A 18 -0.84 -4.56 -6.78
C ARG A 18 -2.37 -4.61 -6.89
N SER A 19 -2.99 -5.76 -6.61
CA SER A 19 -4.45 -5.86 -6.58
C SER A 19 -5.06 -5.09 -5.41
N LEU A 20 -4.38 -5.06 -4.25
CA LEU A 20 -4.79 -4.24 -3.10
C LEU A 20 -4.69 -2.74 -3.40
N ASP A 21 -3.68 -2.32 -4.15
CA ASP A 21 -3.51 -0.95 -4.62
C ASP A 21 -4.61 -0.51 -5.60
N GLN A 22 -4.97 -1.39 -6.54
CA GLN A 22 -6.09 -1.16 -7.47
C GLN A 22 -7.43 -1.00 -6.73
N LEU A 23 -7.70 -1.85 -5.73
CA LEU A 23 -8.91 -1.75 -4.91
C LEU A 23 -8.96 -0.44 -4.12
N SER A 24 -7.85 -0.03 -3.49
CA SER A 24 -7.79 1.25 -2.76
C SER A 24 -7.93 2.44 -3.71
N THR A 25 -7.33 2.37 -4.90
CA THR A 25 -7.51 3.41 -5.93
C THR A 25 -8.98 3.54 -6.32
N GLY A 26 -9.67 2.42 -6.53
CA GLY A 26 -11.11 2.40 -6.80
C GLY A 26 -11.92 3.06 -5.68
N LEU A 27 -11.65 2.70 -4.43
CA LEU A 27 -12.29 3.31 -3.26
C LEU A 27 -11.99 4.82 -3.15
N THR A 28 -10.75 5.25 -3.38
CA THR A 28 -10.37 6.67 -3.35
C THR A 28 -11.08 7.46 -4.44
N VAL A 29 -11.20 6.90 -5.66
CA VAL A 29 -11.97 7.51 -6.75
C VAL A 29 -13.44 7.63 -6.38
N LEU A 30 -14.04 6.59 -5.79
CA LEU A 30 -15.42 6.64 -5.30
C LEU A 30 -15.60 7.75 -4.26
N GLY A 31 -14.71 7.82 -3.26
CA GLY A 31 -14.72 8.88 -2.25
C GLY A 31 -14.60 10.28 -2.84
N PHE A 32 -13.71 10.45 -3.82
CA PHE A 32 -13.53 11.71 -4.54
C PHE A 32 -14.78 12.10 -5.34
N LEU A 33 -15.39 11.17 -6.07
CA LEU A 33 -16.63 11.42 -6.83
C LEU A 33 -17.80 11.78 -5.92
N LEU A 34 -17.93 11.11 -4.76
CA LEU A 34 -18.94 11.46 -3.76
C LEU A 34 -18.73 12.87 -3.19
N GLY A 35 -17.49 13.23 -2.87
CA GLY A 35 -17.14 14.58 -2.43
C GLY A 35 -17.41 15.64 -3.50
N LEU A 36 -17.10 15.34 -4.77
CA LEU A 36 -17.36 16.23 -5.90
C LEU A 36 -18.86 16.42 -6.15
N ALA A 37 -19.67 15.36 -6.00
CA ALA A 37 -21.13 15.44 -6.15
C ALA A 37 -21.76 16.40 -5.13
N GLN A 38 -21.27 16.43 -3.89
CA GLN A 38 -21.74 17.36 -2.84
C GLN A 38 -21.46 18.83 -3.23
N LEU A 39 -20.27 19.11 -3.76
CA LEU A 39 -19.91 20.44 -4.27
C LEU A 39 -20.84 20.90 -5.41
N LEU A 40 -21.20 19.99 -6.33
CA LEU A 40 -22.10 20.27 -7.44
C LEU A 40 -23.56 20.47 -7.01
N MET A 41 -23.99 19.80 -5.94
CA MET A 41 -25.35 19.92 -5.39
C MET A 41 -25.52 21.11 -4.43
N ALA A 42 -24.49 21.94 -4.23
CA ALA A 42 -24.45 23.06 -3.28
C ALA A 42 -24.83 22.68 -1.83
N SER A 43 -24.75 21.38 -1.50
CA SER A 43 -24.94 20.85 -0.15
C SER A 43 -23.55 20.55 0.39
N ILE A 44 -22.99 21.47 1.18
CA ILE A 44 -21.63 21.32 1.70
C ILE A 44 -21.72 20.80 3.13
N SER A 45 -21.71 19.49 3.27
CA SER A 45 -21.46 18.85 4.57
C SER A 45 -19.96 18.85 4.87
N THR A 46 -19.54 19.59 5.90
CA THR A 46 -18.14 19.62 6.38
C THR A 46 -17.62 18.22 6.68
N ILE A 47 -18.49 17.33 7.18
CA ILE A 47 -18.16 15.93 7.48
C ILE A 47 -17.80 15.17 6.19
N CYS A 48 -18.59 15.33 5.12
CA CYS A 48 -18.31 14.69 3.83
C CYS A 48 -17.01 15.18 3.18
N LEU A 49 -16.70 16.48 3.32
CA LEU A 49 -15.48 17.06 2.75
C LEU A 49 -14.22 16.58 3.48
N LEU A 50 -14.28 16.49 4.82
CA LEU A 50 -13.23 15.87 5.63
C LEU A 50 -13.01 14.39 5.29
N LEU A 51 -14.10 13.64 5.08
CA LEU A 51 -14.03 12.24 4.68
C LEU A 51 -13.40 12.06 3.29
N ALA A 52 -13.79 12.88 2.31
CA ALA A 52 -13.20 12.85 0.98
C ALA A 52 -11.68 13.13 1.01
N LEU A 53 -11.27 14.15 1.78
CA LEU A 53 -9.86 14.45 2.00
C LEU A 53 -9.12 13.25 2.64
N TRP A 54 -9.71 12.64 3.66
CA TRP A 54 -9.14 11.45 4.30
C TRP A 54 -9.01 10.27 3.34
N MET A 55 -9.98 10.03 2.47
CA MET A 55 -9.90 8.97 1.45
C MET A 55 -8.80 9.20 0.42
N VAL A 56 -8.51 10.46 0.08
CA VAL A 56 -7.37 10.83 -0.78
C VAL A 56 -6.04 10.59 -0.08
N VAL A 57 -5.90 11.05 1.18
CA VAL A 57 -4.67 10.84 1.97
C VAL A 57 -4.39 9.35 2.16
N LEU A 58 -5.41 8.55 2.49
CA LEU A 58 -5.28 7.09 2.62
C LEU A 58 -4.88 6.44 1.30
N GLY A 59 -5.46 6.85 0.17
CA GLY A 59 -5.11 6.34 -1.15
C GLY A 59 -3.67 6.68 -1.57
N LEU A 60 -3.20 7.90 -1.26
CA LEU A 60 -1.80 8.30 -1.51
C LEU A 60 -0.83 7.47 -0.66
N LEU A 61 -1.17 7.27 0.61
CA LEU A 61 -0.39 6.40 1.47
C LEU A 61 -0.39 4.98 0.88
N GLN A 62 -1.52 4.40 0.53
CA GLN A 62 -1.59 3.07 -0.09
C GLN A 62 -0.66 2.94 -1.31
N LYS A 63 -0.65 3.93 -2.21
CA LYS A 63 0.22 3.98 -3.38
C LYS A 63 1.71 3.98 -3.03
N TYR A 64 2.13 4.77 -2.05
CA TYR A 64 3.52 4.79 -1.60
C TYR A 64 3.96 3.40 -1.11
N TRP A 65 3.11 2.72 -0.34
CA TRP A 65 3.41 1.38 0.15
C TRP A 65 3.38 0.35 -0.99
N ALA A 66 2.53 0.53 -2.01
CA ALA A 66 2.41 -0.37 -3.15
C ALA A 66 3.64 -0.33 -4.04
N LEU A 67 4.13 0.87 -4.31
CA LEU A 67 5.36 1.09 -5.05
C LEU A 67 6.53 0.38 -4.36
N ARG A 68 6.65 0.56 -3.04
CA ARG A 68 7.71 -0.06 -2.25
C ARG A 68 7.61 -1.59 -2.22
N VAL A 69 6.42 -2.13 -2.03
CA VAL A 69 6.16 -3.57 -2.05
C VAL A 69 6.46 -4.19 -3.42
N ALA A 70 6.11 -3.51 -4.51
CA ALA A 70 6.40 -3.97 -5.86
C ALA A 70 7.91 -3.95 -6.16
N PHE A 71 8.60 -2.88 -5.75
CA PHE A 71 10.06 -2.80 -5.85
C PHE A 71 10.75 -3.93 -5.08
N ASP A 72 10.34 -4.17 -3.83
CA ASP A 72 10.86 -5.27 -3.01
C ASP A 72 10.58 -6.65 -3.66
N ALA A 73 9.43 -6.81 -4.30
CA ALA A 73 9.07 -8.04 -5.02
C ALA A 73 10.02 -8.33 -6.20
N ASP A 74 10.33 -7.32 -7.00
CA ASP A 74 11.20 -7.48 -8.16
C ASP A 74 12.66 -7.73 -7.75
N LEU A 75 13.11 -7.08 -6.67
CA LEU A 75 14.41 -7.33 -6.04
C LEU A 75 14.55 -8.78 -5.54
N PHE A 76 13.50 -9.29 -4.87
CA PHE A 76 13.47 -10.69 -4.39
C PHE A 76 13.39 -11.68 -5.54
N ALA A 77 12.65 -11.38 -6.61
CA ALA A 77 12.59 -12.23 -7.79
C ALA A 77 13.93 -12.29 -8.55
N LEU A 78 14.66 -11.19 -8.59
CA LEU A 78 16.00 -11.13 -9.19
C LEU A 78 16.99 -11.99 -8.39
N LEU A 79 17.02 -11.84 -7.06
CA LEU A 79 17.96 -12.58 -6.21
C LEU A 79 17.55 -14.02 -5.89
N ALA A 80 16.28 -14.40 -6.08
CA ALA A 80 15.89 -15.80 -6.06
C ALA A 80 16.59 -16.62 -7.17
N ARG A 81 17.06 -15.98 -8.24
CA ARG A 81 17.82 -16.64 -9.31
C ARG A 81 19.29 -16.82 -8.97
N ASP A 82 19.85 -15.92 -8.19
CA ASP A 82 21.26 -15.92 -7.81
C ASP A 82 21.45 -15.17 -6.48
N THR A 83 21.39 -15.91 -5.37
CA THR A 83 21.56 -15.35 -4.03
C THR A 83 23.00 -14.95 -3.73
N THR A 84 23.98 -15.38 -4.53
CA THR A 84 25.40 -15.04 -4.34
C THR A 84 25.70 -13.56 -4.63
N ARG A 85 24.86 -12.91 -5.45
CA ARG A 85 24.92 -11.47 -5.79
C ARG A 85 24.32 -10.53 -4.75
N THR A 86 23.97 -11.06 -3.57
CA THR A 86 23.48 -10.22 -2.45
C THR A 86 24.43 -9.05 -2.10
N PRO A 87 25.77 -9.22 -2.09
CA PRO A 87 26.70 -8.12 -1.81
C PRO A 87 26.66 -7.03 -2.88
N ASP A 88 26.64 -7.41 -4.16
CA ASP A 88 26.57 -6.48 -5.30
C ASP A 88 25.28 -5.65 -5.26
N LEU A 89 24.16 -6.30 -4.90
CA LEU A 89 22.90 -5.62 -4.69
C LEU A 89 22.97 -4.62 -3.53
N ASP A 90 23.50 -5.05 -2.38
CA ASP A 90 23.61 -4.17 -1.21
C ASP A 90 24.46 -2.94 -1.54
N GLN A 91 25.55 -3.11 -2.31
CA GLN A 91 26.38 -2.02 -2.77
C GLN A 91 25.64 -1.09 -3.74
N ALA A 92 24.89 -1.64 -4.70
CA ALA A 92 24.05 -0.86 -5.60
C ALA A 92 22.99 -0.05 -4.83
N LEU A 93 22.31 -0.65 -3.85
CA LEU A 93 21.30 0.03 -3.03
C LEU A 93 21.89 1.15 -2.18
N VAL A 94 23.10 0.98 -1.66
CA VAL A 94 23.82 2.06 -0.94
C VAL A 94 24.22 3.18 -1.91
N SER A 95 24.76 2.84 -3.09
CA SER A 95 25.16 3.84 -4.10
C SER A 95 23.99 4.69 -4.60
N LEU A 96 22.80 4.09 -4.68
CA LEU A 96 21.55 4.76 -5.07
C LEU A 96 20.86 5.48 -3.89
N GLY A 97 21.43 5.44 -2.69
CA GLY A 97 20.85 6.05 -1.48
C GLY A 97 19.57 5.37 -0.96
N LEU A 98 19.23 4.19 -1.49
CA LEU A 98 18.03 3.42 -1.12
C LEU A 98 18.20 2.64 0.18
N GLN A 99 19.45 2.39 0.57
CA GLN A 99 19.80 1.68 1.81
C GLN A 99 20.94 2.38 2.55
N SER A 100 20.82 2.47 3.88
CA SER A 100 21.93 2.93 4.71
C SER A 100 23.02 1.86 4.78
N ALA A 101 24.29 2.27 4.69
CA ALA A 101 25.44 1.40 4.82
C ALA A 101 25.42 0.55 6.11
N LYS A 102 24.82 1.07 7.21
CA LYS A 102 24.65 0.34 8.47
C LYS A 102 23.69 -0.87 8.40
N ARG A 103 22.89 -0.96 7.33
CA ARG A 103 21.90 -2.04 7.13
C ARG A 103 22.38 -3.11 6.14
N VAL A 104 23.58 -2.96 5.58
CA VAL A 104 24.21 -3.95 4.69
C VAL A 104 24.44 -5.27 5.44
N GLY A 105 24.33 -6.40 4.74
CA GLY A 105 24.60 -7.73 5.33
C GLY A 105 23.46 -8.31 6.18
N ARG A 106 22.32 -7.62 6.27
CA ARG A 106 21.15 -8.12 7.01
C ARG A 106 20.63 -9.45 6.43
N PRO A 107 20.24 -10.46 7.24
CA PRO A 107 19.76 -11.74 6.73
C PRO A 107 18.50 -11.64 5.86
N TRP A 108 18.38 -12.52 4.85
CA TRP A 108 17.21 -12.57 3.96
C TRP A 108 15.88 -12.84 4.68
N THR A 109 15.90 -13.56 5.81
CA THR A 109 14.74 -13.80 6.67
C THR A 109 14.18 -12.49 7.23
N GLU A 110 15.05 -11.58 7.68
CA GLU A 110 14.65 -10.28 8.22
C GLU A 110 14.16 -9.32 7.13
N ARG A 111 14.80 -9.34 5.95
CA ARG A 111 14.38 -8.53 4.78
C ARG A 111 12.97 -8.92 4.34
N ARG A 112 12.69 -10.22 4.20
CA ARG A 112 11.36 -10.75 3.85
C ARG A 112 10.30 -10.38 4.89
N ARG A 113 10.60 -10.54 6.18
CA ARG A 113 9.67 -10.17 7.26
C ARG A 113 9.31 -8.68 7.21
N GLY A 114 10.29 -7.83 6.88
CA GLY A 114 10.07 -6.41 6.62
C GLY A 114 9.06 -6.17 5.50
N ALA A 115 9.30 -6.73 4.31
CA ALA A 115 8.41 -6.56 3.15
C ALA A 115 7.00 -7.13 3.39
N LEU A 116 6.88 -8.28 4.04
CA LEU A 116 5.59 -8.86 4.43
C LEU A 116 4.83 -7.98 5.43
N LYS A 117 5.53 -7.29 6.33
CA LYS A 117 4.91 -6.31 7.23
C LYS A 117 4.37 -5.10 6.46
N LEU A 118 5.04 -4.67 5.38
CA LEU A 118 4.54 -3.62 4.50
C LEU A 118 3.25 -4.06 3.80
N LEU A 119 3.22 -5.26 3.22
CA LEU A 119 2.03 -5.83 2.57
C LEU A 119 0.85 -5.96 3.56
N ARG A 120 1.10 -6.44 4.78
CA ARG A 120 0.08 -6.49 5.84
C ARG A 120 -0.47 -5.12 6.19
N LYS A 121 0.39 -4.09 6.26
CA LYS A 121 -0.05 -2.71 6.50
C LYS A 121 -0.94 -2.19 5.37
N GLN A 122 -0.64 -2.52 4.11
CA GLN A 122 -1.53 -2.18 3.00
C GLN A 122 -2.90 -2.84 3.13
N ALA A 123 -2.95 -4.12 3.52
CA ALA A 123 -4.21 -4.83 3.73
C ALA A 123 -5.04 -4.19 4.87
N TRP A 124 -4.39 -3.84 5.98
CA TRP A 124 -5.04 -3.13 7.08
C TRP A 124 -5.55 -1.75 6.67
N LEU A 125 -4.76 -0.99 5.91
CA LEU A 125 -5.15 0.33 5.43
C LEU A 125 -6.34 0.26 4.46
N LEU A 126 -6.34 -0.73 3.55
CA LEU A 126 -7.46 -1.02 2.67
C LEU A 126 -8.72 -1.37 3.48
N GLY A 127 -8.58 -2.23 4.50
CA GLY A 127 -9.69 -2.61 5.38
C GLY A 127 -10.28 -1.41 6.10
N ALA A 128 -9.43 -0.52 6.64
CA ALA A 128 -9.87 0.73 7.26
C ALA A 128 -10.57 1.66 6.27
N GLN A 129 -10.03 1.80 5.05
CA GLN A 129 -10.64 2.61 4.00
C GLN A 129 -12.01 2.05 3.57
N ALA A 130 -12.13 0.72 3.42
CA ALA A 130 -13.39 0.06 3.07
C ALA A 130 -14.44 0.23 4.19
N LEU A 131 -14.03 0.05 5.45
CA LEU A 131 -14.93 0.17 6.61
C LEU A 131 -15.41 1.62 6.77
N LEU A 132 -14.53 2.60 6.56
CA LEU A 132 -14.90 4.01 6.53
C LEU A 132 -15.89 4.29 5.39
N THR A 133 -15.62 3.78 4.19
CA THR A 133 -16.52 3.95 3.03
C THR A 133 -17.90 3.36 3.31
N LEU A 134 -17.96 2.15 3.88
CA LEU A 134 -19.21 1.50 4.25
C LEU A 134 -19.96 2.26 5.34
N ALA A 135 -19.27 2.74 6.37
CA ALA A 135 -19.87 3.55 7.43
C ALA A 135 -20.52 4.82 6.85
N VAL A 136 -19.86 5.48 5.89
CA VAL A 136 -20.41 6.66 5.20
C VAL A 136 -21.64 6.32 4.38
N ILE A 137 -21.60 5.24 3.60
CA ILE A 137 -22.76 4.79 2.81
C ILE A 137 -23.94 4.44 3.72
N LEU A 138 -23.69 3.77 4.85
CA LEU A 138 -24.73 3.40 5.80
C LEU A 138 -25.27 4.59 6.59
N ALA A 139 -24.45 5.59 6.88
CA ALA A 139 -24.88 6.82 7.58
C ALA A 139 -25.54 7.84 6.64
N SER A 140 -25.23 7.82 5.34
CA SER A 140 -25.73 8.78 4.34
C SER A 140 -27.26 8.92 4.29
N PRO A 141 -28.07 7.84 4.43
CA PRO A 141 -29.54 7.97 4.46
C PRO A 141 -30.07 8.62 5.74
N TRP A 142 -29.29 8.59 6.83
CA TRP A 142 -29.69 9.07 8.16
C TRP A 142 -29.15 10.46 8.49
N LEU A 143 -28.10 10.89 7.78
CA LEU A 143 -27.50 12.21 7.90
C LEU A 143 -28.47 13.40 7.68
N PRO A 144 -29.48 13.37 6.79
CA PRO A 144 -30.44 14.46 6.68
C PRO A 144 -31.45 14.56 7.84
N PHE A 145 -31.49 13.58 8.77
CA PHE A 145 -32.40 13.59 9.93
C PHE A 145 -31.73 14.03 11.24
N ALA A 146 -30.44 14.35 11.21
CA ALA A 146 -29.66 14.72 12.39
C ALA A 146 -29.20 16.19 12.41
N GLY A 147 -29.71 17.03 11.50
CA GLY A 147 -29.43 18.47 11.39
C GLY A 147 -30.68 19.31 11.50
#